data_AF-A0A953YAM5-F1
#
_entry.id   AF-A0A953YAM5-F1
#
_cell.length_a   1.000
_cell.length_b   1.000
_cell.length_c   1.000
_cell.angle_alpha   90.00
_cell.angle_beta   90.00
_cell.angle_gamma   90.00
#
_symmetry.space_group_name_H-M   'P 1'
#
loop_
_entity.id
_entity.type
_entity.pdbx_description
1 polymer ?
#
loop_
_entity_poly.entity_id
_entity_poly.type
_entity_poly.pdbx_seq_one_letter_code
_entity_poly.pdbx_strand_id
1 'polypeptide(L)'
;MGAIKAVVIGMGVLILVGFVVVAVTLVMRTQDMGTPTAAFQGLVTLPPGTRIAETRVGDGRIVLRLDGADGSQSLLILNATDGSEQGRVNLAVTPH
;
A
#
# COMPACT_ATOMS: atom_id res chain seq x y z
N MET A 1 5.39 12.40 -53.91
CA MET A 1 4.26 12.71 -53.00
C MET A 1 4.01 11.65 -51.92
N GLY A 2 4.35 10.36 -52.14
CA GLY A 2 4.13 9.29 -51.15
C GLY A 2 5.04 9.36 -49.90
N ALA A 3 6.30 9.77 -50.05
CA ALA A 3 7.27 9.78 -48.94
C ALA A 3 6.86 10.72 -47.79
N ILE A 4 6.41 11.95 -48.11
CA ILE A 4 5.94 12.90 -47.09
C ILE A 4 4.67 12.39 -46.40
N LYS A 5 3.75 11.80 -47.17
CA LYS A 5 2.50 11.23 -46.62
C LYS A 5 2.77 10.03 -45.69
N ALA A 6 3.75 9.19 -46.01
CA ALA A 6 4.17 8.08 -45.17
C ALA A 6 4.75 8.55 -43.82
N VAL A 7 5.56 9.61 -43.83
CA VAL A 7 6.10 10.22 -42.59
C VAL A 7 4.98 10.78 -41.73
N VAL A 8 3.99 11.45 -42.32
CA VAL A 8 2.84 12.00 -41.58
C VAL A 8 1.98 10.89 -40.97
N ILE A 9 1.73 9.81 -41.73
CA ILE A 9 1.00 8.64 -41.22
C ILE A 9 1.78 7.99 -40.07
N GLY A 10 3.10 7.82 -40.23
CA GLY A 10 3.97 7.28 -39.18
C GLY A 10 3.95 8.12 -37.90
N MET A 11 4.01 9.45 -38.04
CA MET A 11 3.91 10.37 -36.90
C MET A 11 2.56 10.26 -36.18
N GLY A 12 1.46 10.20 -36.94
CA GLY A 12 0.12 10.03 -36.36
C GLY A 12 -0.03 8.72 -35.58
N VAL A 13 0.49 7.62 -36.12
CA VAL A 13 0.50 6.32 -35.44
C VAL A 13 1.34 6.36 -34.17
N LEU A 14 2.53 6.96 -34.22
CA LEU A 14 3.41 7.08 -33.06
C LEU A 14 2.76 7.86 -31.91
N ILE A 15 2.05 8.95 -32.23
CA ILE A 15 1.31 9.75 -31.26
C ILE A 15 0.19 8.93 -30.63
N LEU A 16 -0.58 8.19 -31.42
CA LEU A 16 -1.65 7.33 -30.91
C LEU A 16 -1.11 6.26 -29.96
N VAL A 17 -0.02 5.60 -30.32
CA VAL A 17 0.63 4.59 -29.46
C VAL A 17 1.10 5.22 -28.15
N GLY A 18 1.79 6.36 -28.21
CA GLY A 18 2.23 7.08 -27.02
C GLY A 18 1.07 7.49 -26.12
N PHE A 19 -0.01 8.01 -26.69
CA PHE A 19 -1.20 8.40 -25.95
C PHE A 19 -1.85 7.21 -25.24
N VAL A 20 -1.97 6.06 -25.91
CA VAL A 20 -2.51 4.83 -25.31
C VAL A 20 -1.65 4.39 -24.12
N VAL A 21 -0.33 4.39 -24.25
CA VAL A 21 0.58 4.03 -23.14
C VAL A 21 0.39 4.98 -21.95
N VAL A 22 0.32 6.29 -22.19
CA VAL A 22 0.10 7.28 -21.13
C VAL A 22 -1.26 7.07 -20.47
N ALA A 23 -2.32 6.84 -21.25
CA ALA A 23 -3.65 6.60 -20.70
C ALA A 23 -3.69 5.33 -19.82
N VAL A 24 -3.14 4.22 -20.31
CA VAL A 24 -3.09 2.95 -19.56
C VAL A 24 -2.27 3.10 -18.28
N THR A 25 -1.09 3.72 -18.35
CA THR A 25 -0.25 3.94 -17.18
C THR A 25 -0.91 4.85 -16.15
N LEU A 26 -1.68 5.84 -16.60
CA LEU A 26 -2.41 6.75 -15.70
C LEU A 26 -3.58 6.02 -15.02
N VAL A 27 -4.33 5.19 -15.75
CA VAL A 27 -5.40 4.36 -15.17
C VAL A 27 -4.85 3.39 -14.13
N MET A 28 -3.77 2.66 -14.47
CA MET A 28 -3.11 1.74 -13.53
C MET A 28 -2.61 2.50 -12.29
N ARG A 29 -1.97 3.65 -12.48
CA ARG A 29 -1.44 4.47 -11.39
C ARG A 29 -2.54 5.01 -10.47
N THR A 30 -3.70 5.36 -11.01
CA THR A 30 -4.85 5.80 -10.19
C THR A 30 -5.55 4.66 -9.46
N GLN A 31 -5.44 3.43 -9.95
CA GLN A 31 -5.95 2.25 -9.24
C GLN A 31 -5.05 1.88 -8.05
N ASP A 32 -3.74 2.11 -8.18
CA ASP A 32 -2.78 1.93 -7.08
C ASP A 32 -2.94 3.01 -5.99
N MET A 33 -3.35 4.22 -6.39
CA MET A 33 -3.70 5.28 -5.46
C MET A 33 -5.11 5.04 -4.91
N GLY A 34 -5.20 4.23 -3.86
CA GLY A 34 -6.44 3.97 -3.13
C GLY A 34 -7.20 5.27 -2.79
N THR A 35 -8.52 5.16 -2.68
CA THR A 35 -9.41 6.30 -2.39
C THR A 35 -8.94 7.02 -1.12
N PRO A 36 -8.87 8.37 -1.09
CA PRO A 36 -8.48 9.09 0.13
C PRO A 36 -9.48 8.79 1.24
N THR A 37 -9.12 7.91 2.16
CA THR A 37 -9.98 7.59 3.28
C THR A 37 -10.01 8.79 4.23
N ALA A 38 -11.20 9.13 4.73
CA ALA A 38 -11.35 10.13 5.77
C ALA A 38 -10.39 9.82 6.93
N ALA A 39 -9.74 10.84 7.49
CA ALA A 39 -8.85 10.66 8.63
C ALA A 39 -9.64 10.03 9.79
N PHE A 40 -9.24 8.83 10.22
CA PHE A 40 -9.85 8.14 11.34
C PHE A 40 -9.06 8.42 12.62
N GLN A 41 -9.76 8.44 13.76
CA GLN A 41 -9.17 8.41 15.09
C GLN A 41 -9.56 7.10 15.76
N GLY A 42 -8.56 6.32 16.14
CA GLY A 42 -8.74 5.05 16.83
C GLY A 42 -7.91 5.01 18.11
N LEU A 43 -8.42 4.34 19.13
CA LEU A 43 -7.69 4.07 20.36
C LEU A 43 -7.39 2.58 20.42
N VAL A 44 -6.11 2.22 20.51
CA VAL A 44 -5.65 0.84 20.63
C VAL A 44 -5.13 0.62 22.04
N THR A 45 -5.69 -0.37 22.73
CA THR A 45 -5.20 -0.76 24.05
C THR A 45 -3.99 -1.68 23.90
N LEU A 46 -2.85 -1.16 24.36
CA LEU A 46 -1.58 -1.88 24.40
C LEU A 46 -1.41 -2.50 25.80
N PRO A 47 -0.93 -3.76 25.91
CA PRO A 47 -0.59 -4.34 27.19
C PRO A 47 0.47 -3.51 27.94
N PRO A 48 0.42 -3.44 29.28
CA PRO A 48 1.39 -2.67 30.04
C PRO A 48 2.82 -3.18 29.78
N GLY A 49 3.75 -2.25 29.59
CA GLY A 49 5.15 -2.58 29.29
C GLY A 49 5.41 -3.00 27.84
N THR A 50 4.41 -2.97 26.95
CA THR A 50 4.68 -3.14 25.50
C THR A 50 5.16 -1.85 24.86
N ARG A 51 6.12 -1.98 23.94
CA ARG A 51 6.61 -0.89 23.09
C ARG A 51 6.34 -1.21 21.63
N ILE A 52 6.07 -0.18 20.83
CA ILE A 52 5.98 -0.32 19.38
C ILE A 52 7.40 -0.41 18.84
N ALA A 53 7.77 -1.58 18.33
CA ALA A 53 9.08 -1.85 17.77
C ALA A 53 9.17 -1.48 16.29
N GLU A 54 8.07 -1.65 15.55
CA GLU A 54 7.99 -1.36 14.12
C GLU A 54 6.56 -1.07 13.69
N THR A 55 6.40 -0.17 12.71
CA THR A 55 5.13 0.11 12.05
C THR A 55 5.30 -0.07 10.55
N ARG A 56 4.45 -0.89 9.93
CA ARG A 56 4.33 -1.01 8.47
C ARG A 56 2.93 -0.62 8.03
N VAL A 57 2.85 0.12 6.93
CA VAL A 57 1.58 0.52 6.31
C VAL A 57 1.60 0.08 4.85
N GLY A 58 0.57 -0.62 4.41
CA GLY A 58 0.44 -1.10 3.04
C GLY A 58 -0.82 -1.96 2.86
N ASP A 59 -1.31 -2.12 1.63
CA ASP A 59 -2.46 -2.98 1.30
C ASP A 59 -3.73 -2.73 2.14
N GLY A 60 -3.99 -1.48 2.53
CA GLY A 60 -5.14 -1.12 3.38
C GLY A 60 -5.04 -1.58 4.83
N ARG A 61 -3.85 -1.95 5.31
CA ARG A 61 -3.58 -2.39 6.68
C ARG A 61 -2.41 -1.64 7.29
N ILE A 62 -2.48 -1.47 8.61
CA ILE A 62 -1.40 -0.98 9.46
C ILE A 62 -0.99 -2.15 10.34
N VAL A 63 0.26 -2.59 10.22
CA VAL A 63 0.82 -3.67 11.04
C VAL A 63 1.78 -3.05 12.04
N LEU A 64 1.49 -3.24 13.33
CA LEU A 64 2.34 -2.81 14.42
C LEU A 64 3.04 -4.05 15.01
N ARG A 65 4.36 -4.04 15.05
CA ARG A 65 5.13 -5.02 15.81
C ARG A 65 5.34 -4.49 17.21
N LEU A 66 4.87 -5.25 18.19
CA LEU A 66 4.96 -4.93 19.61
C LEU A 66 6.01 -5.84 20.25
N ASP A 67 6.92 -5.25 21.01
CA ASP A 67 7.79 -5.98 21.92
C ASP A 67 7.23 -5.81 23.34
N GLY A 68 6.96 -6.90 24.04
CA GLY A 68 6.62 -6.93 25.45
C GLY A 68 7.86 -6.80 26.34
N ALA A 69 7.68 -6.30 27.55
CA ALA A 69 8.74 -6.18 28.56
C ALA A 69 9.32 -7.55 28.98
N ASP A 70 8.55 -8.62 28.80
CA ASP A 70 8.90 -10.02 29.03
C ASP A 70 9.66 -10.66 27.85
N GLY A 71 9.95 -9.88 26.79
CA GLY A 71 10.56 -10.38 25.57
C GLY A 71 9.57 -11.06 24.62
N SER A 72 8.27 -11.08 24.96
CA SER A 72 7.24 -11.53 24.04
C SER A 72 7.15 -10.60 22.83
N GLN A 73 6.82 -11.14 21.67
CA GLN A 73 6.60 -10.33 20.47
C GLN A 73 5.19 -10.60 19.95
N SER A 74 4.54 -9.56 19.43
CA SER A 74 3.24 -9.71 18.78
C SER A 74 3.08 -8.76 17.61
N LEU A 75 2.23 -9.14 16.66
CA LEU A 75 1.81 -8.32 15.53
C LEU A 75 0.35 -7.94 15.75
N LEU A 76 0.09 -6.64 15.76
CA LEU A 76 -1.24 -6.07 15.79
C LEU A 76 -1.57 -5.58 14.38
N ILE A 77 -2.68 -6.07 13.83
CA ILE A 77 -3.13 -5.75 12.47
C ILE A 77 -4.34 -4.85 12.60
N LEU A 78 -4.24 -3.64 12.07
CA LEU A 78 -5.28 -2.64 12.04
C LEU A 78 -5.71 -2.41 10.59
N ASN A 79 -6.99 -2.13 10.39
CA ASN A 79 -7.51 -1.65 9.12
C ASN A 79 -7.09 -0.18 8.94
N ALA A 80 -6.45 0.15 7.81
CA ALA A 80 -6.02 1.52 7.50
C ALA A 80 -7.17 2.43 7.08
N THR A 81 -8.38 1.89 6.90
CA THR A 81 -9.57 2.65 6.52
C THR A 81 -10.26 3.28 7.73
N ASP A 82 -10.45 2.50 8.80
CA ASP A 82 -11.24 2.90 9.97
C ASP A 82 -10.49 2.76 11.31
N GLY A 83 -9.26 2.23 11.30
CA GLY A 83 -8.46 2.00 12.49
C GLY A 83 -8.89 0.82 13.34
N SER A 84 -9.82 -0.01 12.85
CA SER A 84 -10.28 -1.19 13.59
C SER A 84 -9.19 -2.25 13.73
N GLU A 85 -9.06 -2.85 14.91
CA GLU A 85 -8.20 -4.03 15.12
C GLU A 85 -8.80 -5.22 14.36
N GLN A 86 -8.12 -5.65 13.29
CA GLN A 86 -8.50 -6.83 12.52
C GLN A 86 -7.98 -8.12 13.16
N GLY A 87 -6.91 -8.04 13.95
CA GLY A 87 -6.43 -9.18 14.70
C GLY A 87 -5.05 -8.99 15.32
N ARG A 88 -4.66 -10.00 16.10
CA ARG A 88 -3.40 -10.03 16.83
C ARG A 88 -2.75 -11.40 16.71
N VAL A 89 -1.46 -11.41 16.40
CA VAL A 89 -0.66 -12.64 16.26
C VAL A 89 0.48 -12.58 17.26
N ASN A 90 0.52 -13.54 18.19
CA ASN A 90 1.65 -13.69 19.09
C ASN A 90 2.76 -14.46 18.38
N LEU A 91 3.97 -13.91 18.42
CA LEU A 91 5.17 -14.52 17.85
C LEU A 91 5.85 -15.33 18.95
N ALA A 92 6.01 -16.63 18.71
CA ALA A 92 6.79 -17.52 19.56
C ALA A 92 8.09 -17.89 18.82
N VAL A 93 9.23 -17.72 19.48
CA VAL A 93 10.51 -18.21 18.94
C VAL A 93 10.54 -19.71 19.17
N THR A 94 10.61 -20.49 18.09
CA THR A 94 10.83 -21.93 18.19
C THR A 94 12.33 -22.16 18.41
N PRO A 95 12.76 -22.79 19.51
CA PRO A 95 14.16 -23.15 19.70
C PRO A 95 14.55 -24.24 18.68
N HIS A 96 15.67 -24.03 17.97
CA HIS A 96 16.29 -24.99 17.08
C HIS A 96 17.35 -25.82 17.80
#